data_AF-A0A970ATL0-F1
#
_entry.id   AF-A0A970ATL0-F1
#
_cell.length_a   1.000
_cell.length_b   1.000
_cell.length_c   1.000
_cell.angle_alpha   90.00
_cell.angle_beta   90.00
_cell.angle_gamma   90.00
#
_symmetry.space_group_name_H-M   'P 1'
#
loop_
_entity.id
_entity.type
_entity.pdbx_description
1 polymer ?
#
loop_
_entity_poly.entity_id
_entity_poly.type
_entity_poly.pdbx_seq_one_letter_code
_entity_poly.pdbx_strand_id
1 'polypeptide(L)' 'MKLTAKTDIEAPASFVYAALIDHAAWEREIIRRGAEIDRPADMPLTGVGAGWNLRVPFRGKVRKCRSGLMK' A
#
# COMPACT_ATOMS: atom_id res chain seq x y z
N MET A 1 9.21 5.86 -15.69
CA MET A 1 9.66 6.88 -14.70
C MET A 1 9.99 6.15 -13.40
N LYS A 2 11.20 6.32 -12.86
CA LYS A 2 11.64 5.67 -11.61
C LYS A 2 11.70 6.73 -10.51
N LEU A 3 10.76 6.66 -9.56
CA LEU A 3 10.79 7.48 -8.35
C LEU A 3 11.56 6.71 -7.28
N THR A 4 12.58 7.33 -6.69
CA THR A 4 13.33 6.77 -5.54
C THR A 4 13.27 7.77 -4.40
N ALA A 5 12.89 7.30 -3.22
CA ALA A 5 12.93 8.07 -1.98
C ALA A 5 13.70 7.26 -0.93
N LYS A 6 14.51 7.94 -0.12
CA LYS A 6 15.24 7.34 1.01
C LYS A 6 15.01 8.22 2.22
N THR A 7 14.61 7.59 3.32
CA THR A 7 14.41 8.24 4.61
C THR A 7 15.17 7.43 5.65
N ASP A 8 15.94 8.10 6.48
CA ASP A 8 16.59 7.48 7.64
C ASP A 8 15.58 7.37 8.79
N ILE A 9 15.59 6.23 9.48
CA ILE A 9 14.65 5.92 10.56
C ILE A 9 15.48 5.35 11.71
N GLU A 10 15.42 6.00 12.88
CA GLU A 10 16.06 5.54 14.12
C GLU A 10 15.28 4.37 14.76
N ALA A 11 15.07 3.29 14.01
CA ALA A 11 14.41 2.08 14.48
C ALA A 11 15.08 0.82 13.92
N PRO A 12 15.04 -0.32 14.64
CA PRO A 12 15.56 -1.58 14.13
C PRO A 12 14.89 -1.99 12.81
N ALA A 13 15.67 -2.52 11.87
CA ALA A 13 15.17 -2.96 10.57
C ALA A 13 14.03 -3.99 10.69
N SER A 14 14.09 -4.88 11.68
CA SER A 14 13.03 -5.86 11.96
C SER A 14 11.70 -5.22 12.34
N PHE A 15 11.74 -4.15 13.13
CA PHE A 15 10.56 -3.38 13.53
C PHE A 15 9.93 -2.69 12.32
N VAL A 16 10.75 -2.02 11.51
CA VAL A 16 10.28 -1.35 10.29
C VAL A 16 9.71 -2.36 9.30
N TYR A 17 10.38 -3.51 9.13
CA TYR A 17 9.91 -4.58 8.25
C TYR A 17 8.56 -5.12 8.70
N ALA A 18 8.39 -5.40 10.00
CA ALA A 18 7.12 -5.86 10.57
C ALA A 18 5.97 -4.88 10.30
N ALA A 19 6.23 -3.57 10.42
CA ALA A 19 5.25 -2.53 10.11
C ALA A 19 4.92 -2.45 8.61
N LEU A 20 5.90 -2.69 7.72
CA LEU A 20 5.69 -2.64 6.27
C LEU A 20 4.88 -3.83 5.73
N ILE A 21 4.96 -4.99 6.38
CA ILE A 21 4.21 -6.19 5.99
C ILE A 21 2.83 -6.30 6.68
N ASP A 22 2.51 -5.41 7.62
CA ASP A 22 1.17 -5.35 8.23
C ASP A 22 0.17 -4.69 7.26
N HIS A 23 -0.34 -5.50 6.35
CA HIS A 23 -1.32 -5.09 5.35
C HIS A 23 -2.63 -4.57 5.99
N ALA A 24 -3.03 -5.11 7.14
CA ALA A 24 -4.29 -4.74 7.78
C ALA A 24 -4.21 -3.38 8.49
N ALA A 25 -3.08 -3.06 9.11
CA ALA A 25 -2.82 -1.72 9.63
C ALA A 25 -2.74 -0.69 8.50
N TRP A 26 -2.04 -1.05 7.41
CA TRP A 26 -1.90 -0.19 6.23
C TRP A 26 -3.26 0.14 5.57
N GLU A 27 -4.12 -0.85 5.39
CA GLU A 27 -5.47 -0.65 4.84
C GLU A 27 -6.31 0.30 5.69
N ARG A 28 -6.30 0.10 7.02
CA ARG A 28 -7.01 0.97 7.96
C ARG A 28 -6.52 2.41 7.88
N GLU A 29 -5.21 2.62 7.80
CA GLU A 29 -4.62 3.96 7.67
C GLU A 29 -4.99 4.64 6.36
N ILE A 30 -5.04 3.90 5.25
CA ILE A 30 -5.45 4.44 3.95
C ILE A 30 -6.93 4.78 3.92
N ILE A 31 -7.79 3.91 4.47
CA ILE A 31 -9.23 4.17 4.59
C ILE A 31 -9.48 5.41 5.44
N ARG A 32 -8.76 5.57 6.55
CA ARG A 32 -8.84 6.76 7.42
C ARG A 32 -8.47 8.05 6.68
N ARG A 33 -7.60 7.99 5.67
CA ARG A 33 -7.22 9.13 4.81
C ARG A 33 -8.24 9.39 3.68
N GLY A 34 -9.38 8.70 3.69
CA GLY A 34 -10.48 8.91 2.75
C GLY A 34 -10.31 8.15 1.42
N ALA A 35 -9.48 7.11 1.39
CA ALA A 35 -9.32 6.26 0.22
C ALA A 35 -10.17 5.00 0.33
N GLU A 36 -10.68 4.54 -0.81
CA GLU A 36 -11.38 3.25 -0.90
C GLU A 36 -10.43 2.18 -1.41
N ILE A 37 -10.52 1.00 -0.81
CA ILE A 37 -9.69 -0.16 -1.12
C ILE A 37 -10.60 -1.27 -1.62
N ASP A 38 -10.24 -1.84 -2.76
CA ASP A 38 -10.89 -2.99 -3.36
C ASP A 38 -9.84 -4.08 -3.57
N ARG A 39 -10.10 -5.27 -3.00
CA ARG A 39 -9.25 -6.46 -3.16
C ARG A 39 -9.85 -7.36 -4.23
N PRO A 40 -9.16 -7.56 -5.36
CA PRO A 40 -9.60 -8.51 -6.38
C PRO A 40 -9.62 -9.93 -5.81
N ALA A 41 -10.73 -10.65 -5.98
CA ALA A 41 -10.90 -12.01 -5.48
C ALA A 41 -9.97 -13.04 -6.15
N ASP A 42 -9.41 -12.69 -7.31
CA ASP A 42 -8.46 -13.47 -8.09
C ASP A 42 -6.99 -13.29 -7.65
N MET A 43 -6.73 -12.44 -6.64
CA MET A 43 -5.37 -12.21 -6.14
C MET A 43 -5.11 -12.89 -4.79
N PRO A 44 -3.90 -13.44 -4.58
CA PRO A 44 -3.51 -13.98 -3.28
C PRO A 44 -3.47 -12.89 -2.20
N LEU A 45 -3.77 -13.28 -0.96
CA LEU A 45 -3.79 -12.38 0.21
C LEU A 45 -2.41 -11.78 0.53
N THR A 46 -1.34 -12.53 0.25
CA THR A 46 0.06 -12.16 0.52
C THR A 46 0.99 -12.74 -0.55
N GLY A 47 2.13 -12.08 -0.79
CA GLY A 47 3.17 -12.58 -1.67
C GLY A 47 3.10 -12.05 -3.11
N VAL A 48 3.83 -12.70 -4.02
CA VAL A 48 3.91 -12.29 -5.43
C VAL A 48 2.54 -12.38 -6.10
N GLY A 49 2.12 -11.31 -6.77
CA GLY A 49 0.79 -11.23 -7.38
C GLY A 49 -0.32 -10.73 -6.45
N ALA A 50 -0.05 -10.53 -5.15
CA ALA A 50 -0.97 -9.83 -4.27
C ALA A 50 -1.06 -8.35 -4.66
N GLY A 51 -2.27 -7.78 -4.59
CA GLY A 51 -2.50 -6.40 -4.98
C GLY A 51 -3.82 -5.82 -4.47
N TRP A 52 -3.93 -4.50 -4.66
CA TRP A 52 -5.03 -3.67 -4.25
C TRP A 52 -5.40 -2.71 -5.38
N ASN A 53 -6.70 -2.54 -5.59
CA ASN A 53 -7.25 -1.42 -6.33
C ASN A 53 -7.60 -0.31 -5.34
N LEU A 54 -6.97 0.86 -5.51
CA LEU A 54 -7.10 1.99 -4.62
C LEU A 54 -7.84 3.12 -5.35
N ARG A 55 -8.81 3.74 -4.69
CA ARG A 55 -9.41 5.02 -5.10
C ARG A 55 -9.03 6.07 -4.07
N VAL A 56 -8.05 6.89 -4.40
CA VAL A 56 -7.47 7.88 -3.48
C VAL A 56 -7.85 9.31 -3.89
N PRO A 57 -8.28 10.19 -2.96
CA PRO A 57 -8.41 11.61 -3.24
C PRO A 57 -7.02 12.24 -3.36
N PHE A 58 -6.66 12.72 -4.55
CA PHE A 58 -5.37 13.36 -4.82
C PHE A 58 -5.56 14.70 -5.51
N ARG A 59 -5.13 15.79 -4.85
CA ARG A 59 -5.25 17.19 -5.33
C ARG A 59 -6.67 17.53 -5.81
N GLY A 60 -7.68 17.18 -5.00
CA GLY A 60 -9.10 17.49 -5.29
C GLY A 60 -9.76 16.58 -6.32
N LYS A 61 -9.10 15.54 -6.83
CA LYS A 61 -9.68 14.55 -7.75
C LYS A 61 -9.46 13.14 -7.23
N VAL A 62 -10.47 12.27 -7.35
CA VAL A 62 -10.32 10.85 -7.03
C VAL A 62 -9.53 10.17 -8.15
N ARG A 63 -8.43 9.51 -7.79
CA ARG A 63 -7.55 8.78 -8.71
C ARG A 63 -7.60 7.29 -8.43
N LYS A 64 -7.67 6.50 -9.49
CA LYS A 64 -7.52 5.04 -9.43
C LYS A 64 -6.03 4.70 -9.47
N CYS A 65 -5.54 4.02 -8.46
CA CYS A 65 -4.18 3.51 -8.38
C CYS A 65 -4.25 1.99 -8.19
N ARG A 66 -3.36 1.27 -8.88
CA ARG A 66 -3.16 -0.16 -8.64
C ARG A 66 -1.84 -0.31 -7.91
N SER A 67 -1.88 -0.94 -6.73
CA SER A 67 -0.69 -1.32 -5.98
C SER A 67 -0.61 -2.83 -6.00
N GLY A 68 0.47 -3.40 -6.52
CA GLY A 68 0.62 -4.85 -6.55
C GLY A 68 2.08 -5.22 -6.72
N LEU A 69 2.46 -6.37 -6.16
CA LEU A 69 3.80 -6.91 -6.34
C LEU A 69 3.86 -7.55 -7.74
N MET A 70 4.19 -6.74 -8.75
CA MET A 70 4.48 -7.24 -10.10
C MET A 70 5.87 -7.89 -10.09
N LYS A 71 5.99 -9.03 -10.78
CA LYS A 71 7.28 -9.69 -11.05
C LYS A 71 8.25 -8.76 -11.77
#